data_AF-A0A939H7M1-F1
#
_entry.id   AF-A0A939H7M1-F1
#
_cell.length_a   1.000
_cell.length_b   1.000
_cell.length_c   1.000
_cell.angle_alpha   90.00
_cell.angle_beta   90.00
_cell.angle_gamma   90.00
#
_symmetry.space_group_name_H-M   'P 1'
#
loop_
_entity.id
_entity.type
_entity.pdbx_description
1 polymer ?
#
loop_
_entity_poly.entity_id
_entity_poly.type
_entity_poly.pdbx_seq_one_letter_code
_entity_poly.pdbx_strand_id
1 'polypeptide(L)'
;MKSEALYKIIGGIVGFVVGIIAGGYLGLVLGGTLLGGFDIYESIGMEGYELTTYIGALIGAVAFALWGIRIAMKLSAPKEK
;
A
#
# COMPACT_ATOMS: atom_id res chain seq x y z
N MET A 1 1.83 -7.47 -26.85
CA MET A 1 0.68 -7.70 -25.93
C MET A 1 1.05 -8.56 -24.71
N LYS A 2 1.59 -9.79 -24.85
CA LYS A 2 1.89 -10.65 -23.67
C LYS A 2 2.95 -10.08 -22.71
N SER A 3 4.01 -9.44 -23.22
CA SER A 3 5.07 -8.85 -22.40
C SER A 3 4.59 -7.65 -21.59
N GLU A 4 3.83 -6.74 -22.21
CA GLU A 4 3.31 -5.54 -21.53
C GLU A 4 2.33 -5.92 -20.40
N ALA A 5 1.45 -6.88 -20.64
CA ALA A 5 0.56 -7.40 -19.60
C ALA A 5 1.36 -8.01 -18.43
N LEU A 6 2.44 -8.74 -18.73
CA LEU A 6 3.32 -9.32 -17.71
C LEU A 6 4.01 -8.23 -16.87
N TYR A 7 4.54 -7.18 -17.50
CA TYR A 7 5.16 -6.06 -16.76
C TYR A 7 4.16 -5.32 -15.88
N LYS A 8 2.93 -5.12 -16.35
CA LYS A 8 1.84 -4.55 -15.53
C LYS A 8 1.55 -5.42 -14.31
N ILE A 9 1.42 -6.73 -14.49
CA ILE A 9 1.15 -7.66 -13.39
C ILE A 9 2.30 -7.65 -12.37
N ILE A 10 3.55 -7.77 -12.83
CA ILE A 10 4.71 -7.78 -11.93
C ILE A 10 4.83 -6.45 -11.19
N GLY A 11 4.75 -5.32 -11.90
CA GLY A 11 4.79 -3.99 -11.30
C GLY A 11 3.67 -3.76 -10.29
N GLY A 12 2.45 -4.25 -10.61
CA GLY A 12 1.30 -4.20 -9.72
C GLY A 12 1.49 -5.02 -8.46
N ILE A 13 1.98 -6.26 -8.57
CA ILE A 13 2.22 -7.14 -7.41
C ILE A 13 3.32 -6.56 -6.51
N VAL A 14 4.44 -6.13 -7.09
CA VAL A 14 5.54 -5.52 -6.32
C VAL A 14 5.05 -4.26 -5.63
N GLY A 15 4.35 -3.38 -6.36
CA GLY A 15 3.73 -2.18 -5.81
C GLY A 15 2.75 -2.51 -4.68
N PHE A 16 1.88 -3.50 -4.86
CA PHE A 16 0.91 -3.93 -3.87
C PHE A 16 1.58 -4.38 -2.57
N VAL A 17 2.58 -5.25 -2.65
CA VAL A 17 3.30 -5.77 -1.47
C VAL A 17 4.03 -4.65 -0.73
N VAL A 18 4.76 -3.80 -1.47
CA VAL A 18 5.43 -2.64 -0.88
C VAL A 18 4.40 -1.69 -0.25
N GLY A 19 3.27 -1.48 -0.91
CA GLY A 19 2.17 -0.65 -0.46
C GLY A 19 1.54 -1.14 0.85
N ILE A 20 1.31 -2.44 1.00
CA ILE A 20 0.82 -3.04 2.26
C ILE A 20 1.79 -2.71 3.40
N ILE A 21 3.09 -2.94 3.18
CA ILE A 21 4.09 -2.78 4.23
C ILE A 21 4.23 -1.30 4.60
N ALA A 22 4.44 -0.42 3.62
CA ALA A 22 4.63 1.01 3.85
C ALA A 22 3.34 1.67 4.38
N GLY A 23 2.19 1.36 3.78
CA GLY A 23 0.90 1.89 4.19
C GLY A 23 0.50 1.41 5.58
N GLY A 24 0.71 0.12 5.87
CA GLY A 24 0.45 -0.46 7.19
C GLY A 24 1.35 0.16 8.25
N TYR A 25 2.65 0.29 7.99
CA TYR A 25 3.59 0.94 8.92
C TYR A 25 3.21 2.40 9.18
N LEU A 26 2.87 3.18 8.15
CA LEU A 26 2.41 4.56 8.33
C LEU A 26 1.09 4.63 9.10
N GLY A 27 0.15 3.72 8.81
CA GLY A 27 -1.10 3.56 9.54
C GLY A 27 -0.86 3.29 11.02
N LEU A 28 0.03 2.36 11.35
CA LEU A 28 0.45 2.03 12.72
C LEU A 28 1.05 3.24 13.43
N VAL A 29 2.00 3.94 12.80
CA VAL A 29 2.66 5.10 13.40
C VAL A 29 1.64 6.21 13.66
N LEU A 30 0.80 6.53 12.68
CA LEU A 30 -0.22 7.57 12.83
C LEU A 30 -1.28 7.17 13.86
N GLY A 31 -1.72 5.91 13.84
CA GLY A 31 -2.65 5.35 14.79
C GLY A 31 -2.15 5.32 16.22
N GLY A 32 -0.94 4.82 16.44
CA GLY A 32 -0.31 4.81 17.75
C GLY A 32 -0.11 6.23 18.29
N THR A 33 0.27 7.18 17.42
CA THR A 33 0.52 8.57 17.82
C THR A 33 -0.77 9.35 18.10
N LEU A 34 -1.79 9.19 17.25
CA LEU A 34 -3.00 10.01 17.31
C LEU A 34 -4.12 9.34 18.10
N LEU A 35 -4.22 8.01 18.03
CA LEU A 35 -5.32 7.22 18.60
C LEU A 35 -4.90 6.34 19.79
N GLY A 36 -3.60 6.16 20.05
CA GLY A 36 -3.10 5.29 21.12
C GLY A 36 -3.45 5.75 22.55
N GLY A 37 -3.86 7.02 22.71
CA GLY A 37 -4.35 7.54 24.00
C GLY A 37 -5.86 7.42 24.20
N PHE A 38 -6.60 6.91 23.21
CA PHE A 38 -8.05 6.76 23.29
C PHE A 38 -8.43 5.31 23.60
N ASP A 39 -9.36 5.12 24.54
CA ASP A 39 -9.85 3.80 24.94
C ASP A 39 -10.96 3.32 23.98
N ILE A 40 -10.58 3.14 22.71
CA ILE A 40 -11.54 2.82 21.63
C ILE A 40 -11.89 1.32 21.66
N TYR A 41 -11.03 0.49 22.26
CA TYR A 41 -11.17 -0.96 22.29
C TYR A 41 -12.52 -1.40 22.88
N GLU A 42 -13.01 -0.73 23.92
CA GLU A 42 -14.28 -1.04 24.57
C GLU A 42 -15.49 -0.88 23.63
N SER A 43 -15.37 -0.06 22.59
CA SER A 43 -16.45 0.22 21.64
C SER A 43 -16.45 -0.67 20.39
N ILE A 44 -15.26 -1.06 19.89
CA ILE A 44 -15.12 -1.74 18.59
C ILE A 44 -14.29 -3.04 18.65
N GLY A 45 -13.76 -3.40 19.82
CA GLY A 45 -12.94 -4.61 20.02
C GLY A 45 -11.59 -4.58 19.32
N MET A 46 -11.11 -3.40 18.90
CA MET A 46 -9.81 -3.17 18.26
C MET A 46 -9.21 -1.87 18.78
N GLU A 47 -7.89 -1.85 18.91
CA GLU A 47 -7.19 -0.61 19.25
C GLU A 47 -7.13 0.35 18.06
N GLY A 48 -7.06 1.66 18.34
CA GLY A 48 -7.00 2.67 17.29
C GLY A 48 -5.81 2.52 16.35
N TYR A 49 -4.67 2.05 16.86
CA TYR A 49 -3.50 1.77 16.03
C TYR A 49 -3.70 0.55 15.12
N GLU A 50 -4.46 -0.46 15.55
CA GLU A 50 -4.73 -1.65 14.74
C GLU A 50 -5.62 -1.28 13.57
N LEU A 51 -6.72 -0.57 13.85
CA LEU A 51 -7.67 -0.12 12.83
C LEU A 51 -6.98 0.73 11.75
N THR A 52 -6.17 1.70 12.17
CA THR A 52 -5.44 2.57 11.26
C THR A 52 -4.33 1.84 10.50
N THR A 53 -3.69 0.83 11.09
CA THR A 53 -2.75 -0.06 10.39
C THR A 53 -3.44 -0.78 9.23
N TYR A 54 -4.62 -1.37 9.48
CA TYR A 54 -5.36 -2.08 8.43
C TYR A 54 -5.82 -1.14 7.30
N ILE A 55 -6.36 0.03 7.66
CA ILE A 55 -6.78 1.03 6.68
C ILE A 55 -5.57 1.55 5.89
N GLY A 56 -4.47 1.86 6.58
CA GLY A 56 -3.23 2.31 5.97
C GLY A 56 -2.67 1.28 4.99
N ALA A 57 -2.64 -0.01 5.38
CA ALA A 57 -2.22 -1.10 4.51
C ALA A 57 -3.10 -1.21 3.25
N LEU A 58 -4.42 -1.11 3.39
CA LEU A 58 -5.35 -1.18 2.27
C LEU A 58 -5.14 -0.02 1.28
N ILE A 59 -5.06 1.22 1.79
CA ILE A 59 -4.82 2.40 0.97
C ILE A 59 -3.44 2.32 0.28
N GLY A 60 -2.42 1.97 1.05
CA GLY A 60 -1.05 1.83 0.54
C GLY A 60 -0.97 0.77 -0.56
N ALA A 61 -1.59 -0.39 -0.37
CA ALA A 61 -1.63 -1.47 -1.34
C ALA A 61 -2.20 -1.02 -2.68
N VAL A 62 -3.36 -0.35 -2.67
CA VAL A 62 -4.02 0.14 -3.89
C VAL A 62 -3.19 1.24 -4.56
N ALA A 63 -2.75 2.24 -3.80
CA ALA A 63 -2.00 3.37 -4.34
C ALA A 63 -0.67 2.92 -4.98
N PHE A 64 0.09 2.07 -4.28
CA PHE A 64 1.38 1.61 -4.79
C PHE A 64 1.23 0.53 -5.87
N ALA A 65 0.18 -0.28 -5.89
CA ALA A 65 -0.09 -1.17 -7.02
C ALA A 65 -0.26 -0.36 -8.32
N LEU A 66 -1.08 0.69 -8.30
CA LEU A 66 -1.28 1.59 -9.45
C LEU A 66 0.02 2.30 -9.83
N TRP A 67 0.80 2.75 -8.85
CA TRP A 67 2.08 3.40 -9.11
C TRP A 67 3.13 2.45 -9.67
N GLY A 68 3.21 1.22 -9.14
CA GLY A 68 4.10 0.15 -9.59
C GLY A 68 3.80 -0.27 -11.03
N ILE A 69 2.52 -0.36 -11.41
CA ILE A 69 2.12 -0.55 -12.82
C ILE A 69 2.67 0.58 -13.70
N ARG A 70 2.51 1.84 -13.30
CA ARG A 70 2.98 3.00 -14.07
C ARG A 70 4.51 2.98 -14.24
N ILE A 71 5.25 2.66 -13.18
CA ILE A 71 6.72 2.57 -13.23
C ILE A 71 7.15 1.42 -14.15
N ALA A 72 6.56 0.23 -13.98
CA ALA A 72 6.90 -0.94 -14.79
C ALA A 72 6.66 -0.69 -16.29
N MET A 73 5.56 -0.02 -16.64
CA MET A 73 5.31 0.39 -18.03
C MET A 73 6.39 1.33 -18.57
N LYS A 74 6.77 2.36 -17.80
CA LYS A 74 7.85 3.29 -18.20
C LYS A 74 9.18 2.58 -18.41
N LEU A 75 9.51 1.58 -17.58
CA LEU A 75 10.74 0.80 -17.71
C LEU A 75 10.72 -0.17 -18.89
N SER A 76 9.53 -0.67 -19.25
CA SER A 76 9.34 -1.56 -20.40
C SER A 76 9.27 -0.83 -21.74
N ALA A 77 9.13 0.50 -21.73
CA ALA A 77 9.09 1.29 -22.96
C ALA A 77 10.47 1.24 -23.64
N PRO A 78 10.53 1.05 -24.98
CA PRO A 78 11.79 1.08 -25.70
C PRO A 78 12.45 2.45 -25.49
N LYS A 79 13.69 2.47 -25.01
CA LYS A 79 14.48 3.70 -24.98
C LYS A 79 14.73 4.11 -26.43
N GLU A 80 14.14 5.22 -26.88
CA GLU A 80 14.58 5.88 -28.10
C GLU A 80 16.08 6.16 -27.95
N LYS A 81 16.85 5.70 -28.95
CA LYS A 81 18.30 5.89 -29.04
C LYS A 81 18.63 7.30 -29.48
#